data_AF-A0A2V9MN40-F1
#
_entry.id   AF-A0A2V9MN40-F1
#
_cell.length_a   1.000
_cell.length_b   1.000
_cell.length_c   1.000
_cell.angle_alpha   90.00
_cell.angle_beta   90.00
_cell.angle_gamma   90.00
#
_symmetry.space_group_name_H-M   'P 1'
#
loop_
_entity.id
_entity.type
_entity.pdbx_description
1 polymer ?
#
loop_
_entity_poly.entity_id
_entity_poly.type
_entity_poly.pdbx_seq_one_letter_code
_entity_poly.pdbx_strand_id
1 'polypeptide(L)'
;MQIDTEGLQEKVQAVLMRSVSKLLKVKIEDIDADTELIEYGFDSITLTEFGNTLNQEYKLELTPTIFFEHPTIRSSAGYLLKEHRDIFVSRFAVPMRTGSPVEPKERKVEAIPSPKRQRSRFIRTEAAKPKPSTPPAIAVVGMSGRFPMAKDLNEFWKNLFEGKDCIVEIPKERWDWQEYYGDPTKEANKTNIKWGGFINDIDEFDPLFFGISPREAELMDPQQRLLMTYIWKAIEDAGYSAESLSGTKTAIFVGTMSSGYSELIAQAAIAIEGYSSTGMIPSVGPNRMSYFLNLHGPSEPIETACSSSLIAIHRAMEAIANGSCDMAIVGGINTMITPAAHISFNKAGMLSEDGRCKTFSNQANGYVRGEGVGMLFLKKLKDAEEAGDHIYGVIRSSAENHGGRAHSLTAPNPKAQAELLKTAYAKAGIDPRSVSYIEAHGTGTELGDPIEISGLKTAFKELYQATGDPKVVSTHCGLGSVKSNIGHLELAAGIAGVIKVLLQLKHKTLVKTLHCETLNPYIDLKESPFYIVRETQEWKALPGGEGKDYPRRAGVSSFGFGGANAHVVIEEYIPSEQPREQIDITPQNPAIIVLSAKNEKRLKDHAKQLVAAIKEKDISDI
;
A
#
# COMPACT_ATOMS: atom_id res chain seq x y z
N MET A 1 46.01 -16.64 -3.89
CA MET A 1 45.36 -16.77 -5.21
C MET A 1 44.86 -15.39 -5.60
N GLN A 2 45.50 -14.71 -6.55
CA GLN A 2 44.90 -13.53 -7.18
C GLN A 2 43.90 -14.05 -8.22
N ILE A 3 42.63 -13.73 -8.03
CA ILE A 3 41.54 -14.11 -8.93
C ILE A 3 41.27 -12.93 -9.84
N ASP A 4 41.37 -13.14 -11.15
CA ASP A 4 40.95 -12.18 -12.16
C ASP A 4 39.42 -12.01 -12.11
N THR A 5 38.96 -10.95 -11.45
CA THR A 5 37.54 -10.64 -11.29
C THR A 5 36.86 -10.21 -12.59
N GLU A 6 37.60 -9.56 -13.50
CA GLU A 6 37.04 -9.14 -14.80
C GLU A 6 36.86 -10.36 -15.71
N GLY A 7 37.88 -11.22 -15.83
CA GLY A 7 37.78 -12.45 -16.62
C GLY A 7 36.78 -13.48 -16.10
N LEU A 8 36.44 -13.43 -14.80
CA LEU A 8 35.38 -14.27 -14.23
C LEU A 8 33.98 -13.74 -14.59
N GLN A 9 33.79 -12.42 -14.59
CA GLN A 9 32.51 -11.79 -14.96
C GLN A 9 32.16 -12.05 -16.43
N GLU A 10 33.12 -11.95 -17.34
CA GLU A 10 32.91 -12.27 -18.76
C GLU A 10 32.49 -13.73 -18.96
N LYS A 11 33.08 -14.67 -18.22
CA LYS A 11 32.71 -16.10 -18.30
C LYS A 11 31.29 -16.36 -17.82
N VAL A 12 30.87 -15.70 -16.72
CA VAL A 12 29.48 -15.81 -16.24
C VAL A 12 28.52 -15.17 -17.24
N GLN A 13 28.85 -14.02 -17.82
CA GLN A 13 28.03 -13.43 -18.88
C GLN A 13 27.90 -14.37 -20.09
N ALA A 14 28.99 -15.00 -20.54
CA ALA A 14 28.96 -15.96 -21.65
C ALA A 14 28.14 -17.23 -21.35
N VAL A 15 28.00 -17.62 -20.08
CA VAL A 15 27.08 -18.69 -19.65
C VAL A 15 25.63 -18.22 -19.78
N LEU A 16 25.32 -17.04 -19.23
CA LEU A 16 23.97 -16.48 -19.28
C LEU A 16 23.53 -16.25 -20.73
N MET A 17 24.39 -15.69 -21.58
CA MET A 17 24.14 -15.51 -23.02
C MET A 17 23.86 -16.84 -23.73
N ARG A 18 24.58 -17.92 -23.41
CA ARG A 18 24.33 -19.25 -23.98
C ARG A 18 22.98 -19.83 -23.53
N SER A 19 22.61 -19.60 -22.27
CA SER A 19 21.33 -20.05 -21.75
C SER A 19 20.17 -19.28 -22.38
N VAL A 20 20.30 -17.95 -22.50
CA VAL A 20 19.35 -17.07 -23.23
C VAL A 20 19.22 -17.50 -24.70
N SER A 21 20.34 -17.69 -25.39
CA SER A 21 20.38 -18.15 -26.79
C SER A 21 19.65 -19.48 -26.99
N LYS A 22 19.82 -20.44 -26.08
CA LYS A 22 19.10 -21.73 -26.12
C LYS A 22 17.60 -21.57 -25.88
N LEU A 23 17.21 -20.76 -24.90
CA LEU A 23 15.82 -20.63 -24.48
C LEU A 23 14.98 -19.90 -25.54
N LEU A 24 15.51 -18.80 -26.08
CA LEU A 24 14.82 -18.00 -27.10
C LEU A 24 15.12 -18.41 -28.55
N LYS A 25 16.03 -19.38 -28.74
CA LYS A 25 16.50 -19.84 -30.08
C LYS A 25 17.04 -18.70 -30.95
N VAL A 26 17.64 -17.69 -30.33
CA VAL A 26 18.35 -16.58 -30.99
C VAL A 26 19.84 -16.88 -31.04
N LYS A 27 20.57 -16.31 -31.99
CA LYS A 27 22.03 -16.51 -32.04
C LYS A 27 22.71 -15.72 -30.92
N ILE A 28 23.80 -16.27 -30.39
CA ILE A 28 24.54 -15.61 -29.31
C ILE A 28 25.15 -14.26 -29.71
N GLU A 29 25.45 -14.09 -30.99
CA GLU A 29 25.98 -12.85 -31.58
C GLU A 29 24.96 -11.69 -31.62
N ASP A 30 23.67 -12.01 -31.52
CA ASP A 30 22.57 -11.03 -31.48
C ASP A 30 22.19 -10.64 -30.04
N ILE A 31 22.89 -11.17 -29.03
CA ILE A 31 22.64 -10.91 -27.61
C ILE A 31 23.66 -9.89 -27.10
N ASP A 32 23.16 -8.73 -26.70
CA ASP A 32 23.88 -7.65 -26.05
C ASP A 32 23.74 -7.77 -24.52
N ALA A 33 24.85 -7.54 -23.79
CA ALA A 33 24.91 -7.79 -22.36
C ALA A 33 24.14 -6.74 -21.52
N ASP A 34 23.90 -5.56 -22.09
CA ASP A 34 23.29 -4.41 -21.42
C ASP A 34 21.81 -4.23 -21.81
N THR A 35 21.36 -4.95 -22.83
CA THR A 35 19.95 -5.00 -23.23
C THR A 35 19.14 -5.80 -22.21
N GLU A 36 17.95 -5.31 -21.87
CA GLU A 36 17.06 -5.95 -20.91
C GLU A 36 16.50 -7.26 -21.48
N LEU A 37 16.40 -8.30 -20.64
CA LEU A 37 15.91 -9.62 -21.04
C LEU A 37 14.53 -9.55 -21.71
N ILE A 38 13.66 -8.62 -21.29
CA ILE A 38 12.33 -8.44 -21.89
C ILE A 38 12.38 -7.96 -23.34
N GLU A 39 13.40 -7.20 -23.75
CA GLU A 39 13.54 -6.77 -25.15
C GLU A 39 13.84 -7.96 -26.07
N TYR A 40 14.36 -9.05 -25.50
CA TYR A 40 14.52 -10.34 -26.18
C TYR A 40 13.25 -11.21 -26.16
N GLY A 41 12.17 -10.78 -25.51
CA GLY A 41 10.90 -11.50 -25.43
C GLY A 41 10.73 -12.36 -24.17
N PHE A 42 11.51 -12.11 -23.12
CA PHE A 42 11.26 -12.74 -21.83
C PHE A 42 9.97 -12.21 -21.18
N ASP A 43 9.14 -13.14 -20.73
CA ASP A 43 7.97 -12.97 -19.87
C ASP A 43 8.16 -13.70 -18.52
N SER A 44 7.13 -13.73 -17.69
CA SER A 44 7.19 -14.37 -16.36
C SER A 44 7.46 -15.88 -16.42
N ILE A 45 6.97 -16.56 -17.45
CA ILE A 45 7.13 -18.01 -17.62
C ILE A 45 8.57 -18.31 -18.05
N THR A 46 9.05 -17.63 -19.08
CA THR A 46 10.41 -17.80 -19.61
C THR A 46 11.49 -17.36 -18.62
N LEU A 47 11.25 -16.34 -17.79
CA LEU A 47 12.14 -15.99 -16.67
C LEU A 47 12.20 -17.09 -15.62
N THR A 48 11.07 -17.75 -15.36
CA THR A 48 11.01 -18.88 -14.43
C THR A 48 11.76 -20.10 -14.97
N GLU A 49 11.57 -20.44 -16.25
CA GLU A 49 12.34 -21.49 -16.93
C GLU A 49 13.84 -21.20 -16.94
N PHE A 50 14.22 -19.95 -17.17
CA PHE A 50 15.62 -19.52 -17.14
C PHE A 50 16.25 -19.67 -15.76
N GLY A 51 15.56 -19.23 -14.70
CA GLY A 51 15.99 -19.45 -13.32
C GLY A 51 16.13 -20.92 -12.97
N ASN A 52 15.13 -21.74 -13.32
CA ASN A 52 15.16 -23.18 -13.09
C ASN A 52 16.32 -23.87 -13.82
N THR A 53 16.61 -23.46 -15.06
CA THR A 53 17.74 -23.97 -15.84
C THR A 53 19.07 -23.68 -15.13
N LEU A 54 19.26 -22.45 -14.66
CA LEU A 54 20.46 -22.06 -13.92
C LEU A 54 20.58 -22.78 -12.57
N ASN A 55 19.47 -22.97 -11.86
CA ASN A 55 19.42 -23.72 -10.61
C ASN A 55 19.86 -25.17 -10.81
N GLN A 56 19.34 -25.83 -11.84
CA GLN A 56 19.70 -27.22 -12.15
C GLN A 56 21.16 -27.35 -12.58
N GLU A 57 21.66 -26.46 -13.44
CA GLU A 57 23.01 -26.55 -14.00
C GLU A 57 24.10 -26.18 -12.98
N TYR A 58 23.84 -25.19 -12.13
CA TYR A 58 24.82 -24.63 -11.20
C TYR A 58 24.55 -24.93 -9.72
N LYS A 59 23.51 -25.73 -9.42
CA LYS A 59 23.06 -26.05 -8.05
C LYS A 59 22.81 -24.78 -7.22
N LEU A 60 22.11 -23.84 -7.83
CA LEU A 60 21.71 -22.58 -7.21
C LEU A 60 20.28 -22.69 -6.67
N GLU A 61 19.91 -21.74 -5.81
CA GLU A 61 18.55 -21.56 -5.28
C GLU A 61 18.01 -20.19 -5.71
N LEU A 62 18.13 -19.86 -7.00
CA LEU A 62 17.64 -18.61 -7.57
C LEU A 62 16.11 -18.61 -7.65
N THR A 63 15.51 -17.49 -7.29
CA THR A 63 14.11 -17.19 -7.59
C THR A 63 14.02 -16.36 -8.89
N PRO A 64 12.93 -16.48 -9.67
CA PRO A 64 12.75 -15.69 -10.90
C PRO A 64 12.78 -14.18 -10.66
N THR A 65 12.43 -13.73 -9.45
CA THR A 65 12.46 -12.32 -9.01
C THR A 65 13.83 -11.66 -9.17
N ILE A 66 14.93 -12.43 -9.13
CA ILE A 66 16.29 -11.89 -9.30
C ILE A 66 16.45 -11.24 -10.68
N PHE A 67 15.80 -11.78 -11.72
CA PHE A 67 15.85 -11.20 -13.06
C PHE A 67 14.97 -9.94 -13.17
N PHE A 68 14.03 -9.73 -12.24
CA PHE A 68 13.34 -8.44 -12.07
C PHE A 68 14.23 -7.39 -11.42
N GLU A 69 15.07 -7.81 -10.47
CA GLU A 69 16.06 -6.94 -9.84
C GLU A 69 17.24 -6.62 -10.77
N HIS A 70 17.66 -7.59 -11.58
CA HIS A 70 18.85 -7.54 -12.42
C HIS A 70 18.49 -7.88 -13.88
N PRO A 71 17.81 -6.96 -14.59
CA PRO A 71 17.12 -7.25 -15.85
C PRO A 71 18.04 -7.47 -17.05
N THR A 72 19.35 -7.26 -16.92
CA THR A 72 20.32 -7.43 -18.00
C THR A 72 21.28 -8.57 -17.68
N ILE A 73 21.87 -9.17 -18.72
CA ILE A 73 22.87 -10.23 -18.53
C ILE A 73 24.05 -9.73 -17.69
N ARG A 74 24.51 -8.51 -17.92
CA ARG A 74 25.59 -7.88 -17.14
C ARG A 74 25.23 -7.74 -15.67
N SER A 75 24.03 -7.23 -15.37
CA SER A 75 23.60 -7.02 -13.99
C SER A 75 23.32 -8.34 -13.26
N SER A 76 22.75 -9.33 -13.96
CA SER A 76 22.53 -10.69 -13.45
C SER A 76 23.86 -11.39 -13.14
N ALA A 77 24.85 -11.30 -14.05
CA ALA A 77 26.19 -11.84 -13.82
C ALA A 77 26.86 -11.20 -12.60
N GLY A 78 26.71 -9.88 -12.44
CA GLY A 78 27.21 -9.15 -11.28
C GLY A 78 26.59 -9.63 -9.96
N TYR A 79 25.28 -9.87 -9.93
CA TYR A 79 24.59 -10.44 -8.78
C TYR A 79 25.09 -11.85 -8.44
N LEU A 80 25.14 -12.74 -9.44
CA LEU A 80 25.58 -14.12 -9.24
C LEU A 80 27.02 -14.20 -8.71
N LEU A 81 27.90 -13.30 -9.15
CA LEU A 81 29.26 -13.23 -8.64
C LEU A 81 29.38 -12.63 -7.24
N LYS A 82 28.42 -11.80 -6.83
CA LYS A 82 28.38 -11.22 -5.49
C LYS A 82 27.90 -12.25 -4.46
N GLU A 83 26.80 -12.95 -4.76
CA GLU A 83 26.12 -13.83 -3.79
C GLU A 83 26.58 -15.31 -3.90
N HIS A 84 27.01 -15.76 -5.08
CA HIS A 84 27.40 -17.16 -5.34
C HIS A 84 28.85 -17.30 -5.82
N ARG A 85 29.72 -16.38 -5.39
CA ARG A 85 31.12 -16.28 -5.86
C ARG A 85 31.85 -17.62 -5.85
N ASP A 86 31.74 -18.39 -4.76
CA ASP A 86 32.50 -19.62 -4.57
C ASP A 86 32.14 -20.72 -5.59
N ILE A 87 30.87 -20.77 -6.04
CA ILE A 87 30.40 -21.70 -7.06
C ILE A 87 31.01 -21.35 -8.41
N PHE A 88 30.96 -20.07 -8.79
CA PHE A 88 31.51 -19.63 -10.07
C PHE A 88 33.04 -19.63 -10.09
N VAL A 89 33.70 -19.31 -8.98
CA VAL A 89 35.15 -19.43 -8.84
C VAL A 89 35.59 -20.90 -8.97
N SER A 90 34.96 -21.84 -8.25
CA SER A 90 35.32 -23.26 -8.35
C SER A 90 35.09 -23.86 -9.74
N ARG A 91 34.15 -23.31 -10.51
CA ARG A 91 33.82 -23.79 -11.86
C ARG A 91 34.68 -23.18 -12.97
N PHE A 92 35.05 -21.90 -12.84
CA PHE A 92 35.68 -21.12 -13.91
C PHE A 92 37.10 -20.62 -13.61
N ALA A 93 37.61 -20.80 -12.38
CA ALA A 93 38.98 -20.50 -12.05
C ALA A 93 39.93 -21.42 -12.83
N VAL A 94 40.78 -20.80 -13.65
CA VAL A 94 41.95 -21.43 -14.25
C VAL A 94 43.15 -21.06 -13.37
N PRO A 95 44.03 -21.99 -12.97
CA PRO A 95 45.29 -21.62 -12.32
C PRO A 95 46.11 -20.78 -13.31
N MET A 96 46.53 -19.57 -12.94
CA MET A 96 47.52 -18.84 -13.73
C MET A 96 48.81 -19.66 -13.82
N ARG A 97 49.27 -19.92 -15.05
CA ARG A 97 50.64 -20.40 -15.31
C ARG A 97 51.60 -19.27 -14.91
N THR A 98 52.54 -19.59 -14.03
CA THR A 98 53.66 -18.73 -13.65
C THR A 98 54.56 -18.49 -14.87
N GLY A 99 54.61 -17.26 -15.37
CA GLY A 99 55.66 -16.77 -16.24
C GLY A 99 56.81 -16.19 -15.41
N SER A 100 58.03 -16.58 -15.73
CA SER A 100 59.31 -16.18 -15.10
C SER A 100 59.54 -14.66 -15.04
N PRO A 101 60.42 -14.17 -14.15
CA PRO A 101 60.49 -12.77 -13.79
C PRO A 101 61.20 -11.94 -14.86
N VAL A 102 60.59 -10.81 -15.23
CA VAL A 102 61.25 -9.73 -16.00
C VAL A 102 61.40 -8.54 -15.05
N GLU A 103 62.65 -8.12 -14.85
CA GLU A 103 63.02 -6.95 -14.05
C GLU A 103 62.32 -5.66 -14.51
N PRO A 104 62.00 -4.72 -13.60
CA PRO A 104 61.45 -3.44 -13.98
C PRO A 104 62.57 -2.53 -14.55
N LYS A 105 62.52 -2.27 -15.86
CA LYS A 105 63.18 -1.09 -16.43
C LYS A 105 62.27 0.13 -16.24
N GLU A 106 62.67 1.02 -15.33
CA GLU A 106 62.11 2.36 -15.24
C GLU A 106 62.23 3.07 -16.59
N ARG A 107 61.10 3.48 -17.15
CA ARG A 107 61.02 4.38 -18.29
C ARG A 107 60.29 5.64 -17.83
N LYS A 108 61.05 6.71 -17.60
CA LYS A 108 60.52 8.07 -17.43
C LYS A 108 59.70 8.42 -18.66
N VAL A 109 58.44 8.81 -18.46
CA VAL A 109 57.61 9.44 -19.48
C VAL A 109 57.41 10.88 -19.05
N GLU A 110 57.92 11.79 -19.89
CA GLU A 110 57.78 13.24 -19.78
C GLU A 110 56.32 13.66 -19.98
N ALA A 111 55.91 14.65 -19.20
CA ALA A 111 54.58 15.25 -19.24
C ALA A 111 54.44 16.18 -20.45
N ILE A 112 53.36 15.97 -21.23
CA ILE A 112 52.87 16.93 -22.22
C ILE A 112 51.70 17.70 -21.57
N PRO A 113 51.66 19.05 -21.63
CA PRO A 113 50.67 19.84 -20.92
C PRO A 113 49.34 19.91 -21.68
N SER A 114 48.24 19.64 -20.98
CA SER A 114 46.87 19.84 -21.47
C SER A 114 46.33 21.23 -21.06
N PRO A 115 45.50 21.88 -21.91
CA PRO A 115 45.22 23.31 -21.79
C PRO A 115 44.17 23.63 -20.72
N LYS A 116 44.42 24.74 -20.00
CA LYS A 116 43.57 25.33 -18.96
C LYS A 116 42.18 25.67 -19.49
N ARG A 117 41.14 24.94 -19.06
CA ARG A 117 39.75 25.39 -19.15
C ARG A 117 39.46 26.40 -18.03
N GLN A 118 39.07 27.61 -18.43
CA GLN A 118 38.66 28.70 -17.55
C GLN A 118 37.49 28.26 -16.66
N ARG A 119 37.65 28.41 -15.34
CA ARG A 119 36.54 28.31 -14.38
C ARG A 119 35.67 29.55 -14.51
N SER A 120 34.40 29.38 -14.90
CA SER A 120 33.40 30.43 -14.76
C SER A 120 33.19 30.72 -13.27
N ARG A 121 33.33 32.00 -12.89
CA ARG A 121 32.91 32.52 -11.60
C ARG A 121 31.39 32.63 -11.59
N PHE A 122 30.70 31.57 -11.17
CA PHE A 122 29.38 31.74 -10.56
C PHE A 122 29.56 31.72 -9.06
N ILE A 123 29.20 32.84 -8.43
CA ILE A 123 29.14 33.01 -6.99
C ILE A 123 28.11 31.99 -6.49
N ARG A 124 28.58 30.91 -5.89
CA ARG A 124 27.74 29.95 -5.18
C ARG A 124 27.50 30.55 -3.81
N THR A 125 26.44 31.33 -3.67
CA THR A 125 25.87 31.63 -2.37
C THR A 125 25.48 30.29 -1.75
N GLU A 126 26.24 29.84 -0.74
CA GLU A 126 25.81 28.77 0.15
C GLU A 126 24.57 29.26 0.90
N ALA A 127 23.40 29.04 0.31
CA ALA A 127 22.16 29.04 1.07
C ALA A 127 22.33 27.96 2.14
N ALA A 128 22.31 28.37 3.41
CA ALA A 128 22.31 27.47 4.54
C ALA A 128 21.25 26.39 4.29
N LYS A 129 21.70 25.13 4.17
CA LYS A 129 20.77 24.00 4.08
C LYS A 129 19.89 24.07 5.33
N PRO A 130 18.56 24.26 5.20
CA PRO A 130 17.70 24.13 6.36
C PRO A 130 17.95 22.75 6.94
N LYS A 131 18.23 22.66 8.25
CA LYS A 131 18.23 21.37 8.95
C LYS A 131 16.91 20.69 8.57
N PRO A 132 16.90 19.43 8.11
CA PRO A 132 15.65 18.74 7.86
C PRO A 132 14.89 18.70 9.18
N SER A 133 13.83 19.52 9.30
CA SER A 133 12.89 19.40 10.38
C SER A 133 12.19 18.06 10.20
N THR A 134 12.25 17.19 11.21
CA THR A 134 11.44 15.98 11.22
C THR A 134 9.99 16.39 10.96
N PRO A 135 9.31 15.81 9.95
CA PRO A 135 7.90 16.10 9.71
C PRO A 135 7.09 15.89 10.99
N PRO A 136 6.05 16.70 11.26
CA PRO A 136 5.24 16.53 12.45
C PRO A 136 4.58 15.14 12.43
N ALA A 137 4.58 14.46 13.58
CA ALA A 137 3.79 13.26 13.77
C ALA A 137 2.30 13.60 13.67
N ILE A 138 1.53 12.77 12.96
CA ILE A 138 0.12 13.01 12.67
C ILE A 138 -0.74 12.01 13.44
N ALA A 139 -1.63 12.48 14.29
CA ALA A 139 -2.61 11.66 14.99
C ALA A 139 -3.79 11.34 14.09
N VAL A 140 -4.26 10.09 14.14
CA VAL A 140 -5.56 9.69 13.62
C VAL A 140 -6.58 9.81 14.74
N VAL A 141 -7.43 10.84 14.66
CA VAL A 141 -8.38 11.20 15.73
C VAL A 141 -9.80 10.73 15.45
N GLY A 142 -10.10 10.30 14.23
CA GLY A 142 -11.39 9.71 13.86
C GLY A 142 -11.24 8.80 12.66
N MET A 143 -12.08 7.78 12.55
CA MET A 143 -12.12 6.89 11.40
C MET A 143 -13.52 6.36 11.13
N SER A 144 -13.82 6.12 9.86
CA SER A 144 -15.07 5.49 9.44
C SER A 144 -14.85 4.62 8.21
N GLY A 145 -15.74 3.66 7.97
CA GLY A 145 -15.70 2.87 6.75
C GLY A 145 -16.82 1.85 6.63
N ARG A 146 -16.97 1.32 5.42
CA ARG A 146 -17.83 0.19 5.07
C ARG A 146 -17.10 -0.69 4.08
N PHE A 147 -17.14 -1.98 4.35
CA PHE A 147 -16.38 -3.00 3.65
C PHE A 147 -17.30 -4.19 3.34
N PRO A 148 -16.89 -5.13 2.48
CA PRO A 148 -17.68 -6.32 2.18
C PRO A 148 -18.08 -7.05 3.46
N MET A 149 -19.37 -7.37 3.58
CA MET A 149 -19.99 -7.96 4.77
C MET A 149 -19.79 -7.19 6.11
N ALA A 150 -19.46 -5.89 6.06
CA ALA A 150 -19.26 -5.06 7.24
C ALA A 150 -19.81 -3.64 7.03
N LYS A 151 -20.92 -3.32 7.70
CA LYS A 151 -21.60 -2.02 7.54
C LYS A 151 -20.88 -0.86 8.25
N ASP A 152 -20.02 -1.19 9.21
CA ASP A 152 -19.21 -0.31 10.04
C ASP A 152 -17.90 -0.99 10.50
N LEU A 153 -17.07 -0.25 11.24
CA LEU A 153 -15.75 -0.72 11.66
C LEU A 153 -15.79 -1.79 12.77
N ASN A 154 -16.89 -1.90 13.53
CA ASN A 154 -17.04 -2.95 14.53
C ASN A 154 -17.31 -4.30 13.85
N GLU A 155 -18.22 -4.33 12.87
CA GLU A 155 -18.43 -5.52 12.05
C GLU A 155 -17.18 -5.87 11.22
N PHE A 156 -16.45 -4.87 10.73
CA PHE A 156 -15.19 -5.11 10.02
C PHE A 156 -14.14 -5.78 10.92
N TRP A 157 -13.95 -5.26 12.13
CA TRP A 157 -13.06 -5.88 13.11
C TRP A 157 -13.49 -7.31 13.44
N LYS A 158 -14.78 -7.55 13.66
CA LYS A 158 -15.32 -8.89 13.92
C LYS A 158 -14.97 -9.86 12.78
N ASN A 159 -15.23 -9.46 11.53
CA ASN A 159 -14.91 -10.28 10.36
C ASN A 159 -13.40 -10.59 10.26
N LEU A 160 -12.54 -9.60 10.52
CA LEU A 160 -11.09 -9.78 10.54
C LEU A 160 -10.64 -10.75 11.63
N PHE A 161 -11.14 -10.57 12.84
CA PHE A 161 -10.80 -11.39 14.00
C PHE A 161 -11.22 -12.86 13.80
N GLU A 162 -12.42 -13.08 13.26
CA GLU A 162 -12.96 -14.41 12.93
C GLU A 162 -12.29 -15.04 11.69
N GLY A 163 -11.44 -14.31 10.96
CA GLY A 163 -10.81 -14.80 9.74
C GLY A 163 -11.80 -15.03 8.60
N LYS A 164 -12.80 -14.15 8.48
CA LYS A 164 -13.88 -14.29 7.50
C LYS A 164 -13.44 -13.90 6.10
N ASP A 165 -13.76 -14.76 5.14
CA ASP A 165 -13.70 -14.50 3.70
C ASP A 165 -15.01 -13.85 3.25
N CYS A 166 -14.92 -12.63 2.74
CA CYS A 166 -16.06 -11.77 2.41
C CYS A 166 -16.31 -11.67 0.90
N ILE A 167 -15.80 -12.62 0.11
CA ILE A 167 -15.98 -12.66 -1.34
C ILE A 167 -17.20 -13.49 -1.73
N VAL A 168 -18.04 -12.91 -2.59
CA VAL A 168 -19.27 -13.51 -3.10
C VAL A 168 -19.32 -13.48 -4.62
N GLU A 169 -20.29 -14.17 -5.22
CA GLU A 169 -20.58 -13.96 -6.64
C GLU A 169 -21.14 -12.55 -6.86
N ILE A 170 -20.96 -12.01 -8.07
CA ILE A 170 -21.48 -10.69 -8.46
C ILE A 170 -23.01 -10.66 -8.21
N PRO A 171 -23.49 -9.75 -7.35
CA PRO A 171 -24.91 -9.64 -7.06
C PRO A 171 -25.72 -9.18 -8.28
N LYS A 172 -26.96 -9.67 -8.41
CA LYS A 172 -27.84 -9.38 -9.56
C LYS A 172 -28.22 -7.91 -9.67
N GLU A 173 -28.26 -7.21 -8.55
CA GLU A 173 -28.49 -5.77 -8.47
C GLU A 173 -27.35 -4.94 -9.09
N ARG A 174 -26.19 -5.55 -9.40
CA ARG A 174 -25.08 -4.88 -10.10
C ARG A 174 -25.16 -5.12 -11.60
N TRP A 175 -25.02 -6.38 -12.01
CA TRP A 175 -25.29 -6.87 -13.36
C TRP A 175 -25.44 -8.39 -13.32
N ASP A 176 -26.07 -8.97 -14.34
CA ASP A 176 -26.14 -10.43 -14.47
C ASP A 176 -24.81 -10.96 -15.03
N TRP A 177 -23.99 -11.57 -14.16
CA TRP A 177 -22.69 -12.11 -14.57
C TRP A 177 -22.82 -13.22 -15.61
N GLN A 178 -23.96 -13.92 -15.69
CA GLN A 178 -24.16 -15.00 -16.66
C GLN A 178 -24.19 -14.47 -18.10
N GLU A 179 -24.64 -13.23 -18.30
CA GLU A 179 -24.64 -12.56 -19.61
C GLU A 179 -23.23 -12.25 -20.11
N TYR A 180 -22.27 -12.05 -19.19
CA TYR A 180 -20.88 -11.74 -19.50
C TYR A 180 -19.94 -12.93 -19.34
N TYR A 181 -20.44 -14.07 -18.84
CA TYR A 181 -19.64 -15.26 -18.65
C TYR A 181 -19.20 -15.87 -20.00
N GLY A 182 -17.91 -16.17 -20.14
CA GLY A 182 -17.35 -16.76 -21.36
C GLY A 182 -15.82 -16.73 -21.38
N ASP A 183 -15.22 -17.21 -22.47
CA ASP A 183 -13.76 -17.26 -22.63
C ASP A 183 -13.20 -15.85 -22.93
N PRO A 184 -12.43 -15.21 -22.02
CA PRO A 184 -11.91 -13.86 -22.23
C PRO A 184 -10.89 -13.77 -23.36
N THR A 185 -10.30 -14.89 -23.80
CA THR A 185 -9.31 -14.92 -24.89
C THR A 185 -9.95 -15.08 -26.27
N LYS A 186 -11.17 -15.64 -26.33
CA LYS A 186 -11.85 -15.96 -27.60
C LYS A 186 -13.07 -15.09 -27.86
N GLU A 187 -13.76 -14.64 -26.82
CA GLU A 187 -15.04 -13.95 -26.95
C GLU A 187 -14.91 -12.46 -26.61
N ALA A 188 -15.56 -11.62 -27.43
CA ALA A 188 -15.62 -10.18 -27.20
C ALA A 188 -16.47 -9.89 -25.97
N ASN A 189 -15.98 -8.99 -25.11
CA ASN A 189 -16.68 -8.53 -23.91
C ASN A 189 -17.14 -9.65 -22.94
N LYS A 190 -16.45 -10.80 -22.94
CA LYS A 190 -16.67 -11.89 -21.99
C LYS A 190 -15.57 -11.97 -20.93
N THR A 191 -15.92 -12.52 -19.78
CA THR A 191 -15.04 -12.84 -18.66
C THR A 191 -15.44 -14.16 -18.02
N ASN A 192 -14.49 -14.94 -17.51
CA ASN A 192 -14.76 -16.11 -16.67
C ASN A 192 -14.71 -15.77 -15.16
N ILE A 193 -14.63 -14.49 -14.81
CA ILE A 193 -14.58 -14.02 -13.42
C ILE A 193 -15.98 -13.60 -12.98
N LYS A 194 -16.50 -14.28 -11.96
CA LYS A 194 -17.84 -14.02 -11.40
C LYS A 194 -17.84 -13.59 -9.94
N TRP A 195 -16.67 -13.25 -9.39
CA TRP A 195 -16.46 -13.01 -7.96
C TRP A 195 -16.13 -11.55 -7.67
N GLY A 196 -16.48 -11.09 -6.47
CA GLY A 196 -16.08 -9.78 -5.96
C GLY A 196 -16.41 -9.61 -4.47
N GLY A 197 -15.72 -8.67 -3.82
CA GLY A 197 -16.12 -8.15 -2.51
C GLY A 197 -17.09 -7.00 -2.70
N PHE A 198 -18.35 -7.13 -2.29
CA PHE A 198 -19.37 -6.09 -2.49
C PHE A 198 -19.83 -5.50 -1.17
N ILE A 199 -20.00 -4.17 -1.15
CA ILE A 199 -20.71 -3.51 -0.06
C ILE A 199 -22.21 -3.60 -0.31
N ASN A 200 -22.99 -3.66 0.77
CA ASN A 200 -24.43 -3.53 0.70
C ASN A 200 -24.82 -2.05 0.56
N ASP A 201 -26.02 -1.82 0.05
CA ASP A 201 -26.71 -0.52 0.03
C ASP A 201 -25.88 0.60 -0.64
N ILE A 202 -25.23 0.28 -1.76
CA ILE A 202 -24.41 1.26 -2.51
C ILE A 202 -25.22 2.45 -3.03
N ASP A 203 -26.51 2.24 -3.24
CA ASP A 203 -27.49 3.19 -3.76
C ASP A 203 -28.15 4.02 -2.67
N GLU A 204 -27.98 3.67 -1.38
CA GLU A 204 -28.51 4.44 -0.25
C GLU A 204 -27.78 5.76 -0.04
N PHE A 205 -28.56 6.83 0.20
CA PHE A 205 -28.05 8.16 0.53
C PHE A 205 -29.15 8.98 1.22
N ASP A 206 -28.78 9.87 2.15
CA ASP A 206 -29.69 10.84 2.76
C ASP A 206 -29.45 12.23 2.13
N PRO A 207 -30.06 12.54 0.97
CA PRO A 207 -29.73 13.75 0.24
C PRO A 207 -30.19 15.02 0.98
N LEU A 208 -31.32 14.95 1.70
CA LEU A 208 -31.86 16.10 2.42
C LEU A 208 -30.98 16.49 3.62
N PHE A 209 -30.29 15.52 4.23
CA PHE A 209 -29.28 15.80 5.25
C PHE A 209 -28.17 16.72 4.71
N PHE A 210 -27.73 16.48 3.47
CA PHE A 210 -26.67 17.23 2.81
C PHE A 210 -27.17 18.45 2.01
N GLY A 211 -28.46 18.80 2.11
CA GLY A 211 -29.04 19.92 1.36
C GLY A 211 -29.13 19.67 -0.15
N ILE A 212 -29.18 18.40 -0.57
CA ILE A 212 -29.22 17.97 -1.96
C ILE A 212 -30.66 17.54 -2.30
N SER A 213 -31.16 17.93 -3.47
CA SER A 213 -32.49 17.47 -3.91
C SER A 213 -32.47 15.99 -4.29
N PRO A 214 -33.56 15.22 -4.09
CA PRO A 214 -33.61 13.82 -4.53
C PRO A 214 -33.27 13.63 -6.01
N ARG A 215 -33.71 14.56 -6.88
CA ARG A 215 -33.40 14.55 -8.32
C ARG A 215 -31.91 14.71 -8.61
N GLU A 216 -31.23 15.61 -7.89
CA GLU A 216 -29.78 15.75 -8.03
C GLU A 216 -29.06 14.49 -7.53
N ALA A 217 -29.52 13.91 -6.42
CA ALA A 217 -28.91 12.73 -5.82
C ALA A 217 -28.94 11.49 -6.72
N GLU A 218 -30.01 11.28 -7.49
CA GLU A 218 -30.11 10.23 -8.51
C GLU A 218 -29.06 10.38 -9.61
N LEU A 219 -28.65 11.62 -9.91
CA LEU A 219 -27.60 11.91 -10.88
C LEU A 219 -26.20 11.91 -10.26
N MET A 220 -26.05 11.65 -8.95
CA MET A 220 -24.74 11.61 -8.30
C MET A 220 -24.13 10.22 -8.36
N ASP A 221 -22.88 10.17 -8.80
CA ASP A 221 -22.03 8.98 -8.69
C ASP A 221 -22.02 8.48 -7.23
N PRO A 222 -22.30 7.18 -6.97
CA PRO A 222 -22.23 6.60 -5.64
C PRO A 222 -20.92 6.88 -4.89
N GLN A 223 -19.79 7.06 -5.59
CA GLN A 223 -18.53 7.46 -4.97
C GLN A 223 -18.69 8.79 -4.23
N GLN A 224 -19.38 9.79 -4.81
CA GLN A 224 -19.61 11.07 -4.15
C GLN A 224 -20.53 10.93 -2.94
N ARG A 225 -21.59 10.14 -3.05
CA ARG A 225 -22.58 9.92 -1.97
C ARG A 225 -21.95 9.21 -0.77
N LEU A 226 -21.17 8.15 -1.02
CA LEU A 226 -20.41 7.45 0.00
C LEU A 226 -19.33 8.35 0.61
N LEU A 227 -18.64 9.16 -0.20
CA LEU A 227 -17.66 10.14 0.30
C LEU A 227 -18.28 11.04 1.37
N MET A 228 -19.38 11.71 1.05
CA MET A 228 -20.02 12.65 1.97
C MET A 228 -20.48 11.96 3.26
N THR A 229 -21.08 10.77 3.13
CA THR A 229 -21.57 9.97 4.25
C THR A 229 -20.44 9.57 5.21
N TYR A 230 -19.33 9.08 4.67
CA TYR A 230 -18.25 8.54 5.50
C TYR A 230 -17.29 9.64 6.00
N ILE A 231 -17.17 10.77 5.30
CA ILE A 231 -16.51 11.96 5.88
C ILE A 231 -17.31 12.45 7.09
N TRP A 232 -18.64 12.56 6.98
CA TRP A 232 -19.47 12.95 8.12
C TRP A 232 -19.29 12.01 9.32
N LYS A 233 -19.32 10.69 9.09
CA LYS A 233 -19.10 9.70 10.14
C LYS A 233 -17.72 9.78 10.79
N ALA A 234 -16.67 10.10 10.03
CA ALA A 234 -15.33 10.24 10.59
C ALA A 234 -15.19 11.51 11.44
N ILE A 235 -15.93 12.57 11.12
CA ILE A 235 -16.03 13.79 11.94
C ILE A 235 -16.76 13.51 13.25
N GLU A 236 -17.89 12.80 13.19
CA GLU A 236 -18.63 12.39 14.41
C GLU A 236 -17.80 11.45 15.28
N ASP A 237 -17.10 10.48 14.68
CA ASP A 237 -16.18 9.59 15.38
C ASP A 237 -15.06 10.40 16.05
N ALA A 238 -14.49 11.41 15.38
CA ALA A 238 -13.50 12.32 15.96
C ALA A 238 -14.04 13.21 17.10
N GLY A 239 -15.36 13.26 17.31
CA GLY A 239 -15.98 14.09 18.35
C GLY A 239 -16.09 15.57 17.99
N TYR A 240 -15.93 15.94 16.71
CA TYR A 240 -16.06 17.33 16.25
C TYR A 240 -17.47 17.62 15.73
N SER A 241 -17.93 18.86 15.93
CA SER A 241 -19.15 19.35 15.30
C SER A 241 -18.84 19.96 13.93
N ALA A 242 -19.74 19.84 12.97
CA ALA A 242 -19.59 20.53 11.68
C ALA A 242 -19.44 22.06 11.83
N GLU A 243 -20.12 22.66 12.81
CA GLU A 243 -20.00 24.09 13.11
C GLU A 243 -18.59 24.47 13.56
N SER A 244 -17.94 23.65 14.39
CA SER A 244 -16.56 23.90 14.82
C SER A 244 -15.51 23.79 13.71
N LEU A 245 -15.85 23.11 12.60
CA LEU A 245 -14.97 22.96 11.43
C LEU A 245 -15.25 24.02 10.35
N SER A 246 -16.41 24.67 10.38
CA SER A 246 -16.76 25.68 9.40
C SER A 246 -15.78 26.86 9.43
N GLY A 247 -15.25 27.23 8.27
CA GLY A 247 -14.28 28.30 8.10
C GLY A 247 -12.83 27.91 8.40
N THR A 248 -12.55 26.68 8.84
CA THR A 248 -11.18 26.25 9.13
C THR A 248 -10.43 25.87 7.85
N LYS A 249 -9.10 25.82 7.95
CA LYS A 249 -8.22 25.24 6.92
C LYS A 249 -8.17 23.72 7.04
N THR A 250 -9.31 23.05 7.00
CA THR A 250 -9.37 21.59 6.93
C THR A 250 -9.29 21.16 5.47
N ALA A 251 -8.36 20.27 5.14
CA ALA A 251 -8.22 19.71 3.80
C ALA A 251 -9.07 18.45 3.60
N ILE A 252 -9.40 18.14 2.35
CA ILE A 252 -9.99 16.85 1.95
C ILE A 252 -9.15 16.26 0.80
N PHE A 253 -8.57 15.08 1.02
CA PHE A 253 -7.85 14.32 -0.01
C PHE A 253 -8.42 12.91 -0.11
N VAL A 254 -9.02 12.53 -1.23
CA VAL A 254 -9.70 11.23 -1.34
C VAL A 254 -9.28 10.48 -2.60
N GLY A 255 -8.86 9.24 -2.42
CA GLY A 255 -8.69 8.26 -3.50
C GLY A 255 -10.03 8.00 -4.19
N THR A 256 -10.25 8.57 -5.38
CA THR A 256 -11.52 8.45 -6.10
C THR A 256 -11.34 8.65 -7.60
N MET A 257 -12.24 8.08 -8.39
CA MET A 257 -12.32 8.25 -9.84
C MET A 257 -13.77 8.14 -10.31
N SER A 258 -14.03 8.24 -11.61
CA SER A 258 -15.33 7.91 -12.18
C SER A 258 -15.64 6.42 -12.01
N SER A 259 -16.78 6.08 -11.42
CA SER A 259 -17.17 4.68 -11.18
C SER A 259 -17.73 3.95 -12.43
N GLY A 260 -17.94 4.68 -13.53
CA GLY A 260 -18.74 4.21 -14.66
C GLY A 260 -20.24 4.52 -14.54
N TYR A 261 -20.69 5.21 -13.48
CA TYR A 261 -22.11 5.56 -13.31
C TYR A 261 -22.67 6.40 -14.47
N SER A 262 -21.84 7.22 -15.11
CA SER A 262 -22.23 7.96 -16.33
C SER A 262 -22.68 7.04 -17.48
N GLU A 263 -22.13 5.82 -17.57
CA GLU A 263 -22.55 4.83 -18.56
C GLU A 263 -23.96 4.32 -18.27
N LEU A 264 -24.30 4.10 -16.99
CA LEU A 264 -25.65 3.70 -16.59
C LEU A 264 -26.68 4.81 -16.87
N ILE A 265 -26.33 6.07 -16.57
CA ILE A 265 -27.18 7.23 -16.89
C ILE A 265 -27.44 7.31 -18.40
N ALA A 266 -26.40 7.12 -19.22
CA ALA A 266 -26.53 7.12 -20.67
C ALA A 266 -27.38 5.94 -21.18
N GLN A 267 -27.19 4.73 -20.64
CA GLN A 267 -27.97 3.54 -20.97
C GLN A 267 -29.45 3.67 -20.59
N ALA A 268 -29.74 4.35 -19.48
CA ALA A 268 -31.10 4.65 -19.05
C ALA A 268 -31.78 5.74 -19.91
N ALA A 269 -31.08 6.31 -20.90
CA ALA A 269 -31.56 7.39 -21.76
C ALA A 269 -32.08 8.61 -20.97
N ILE A 270 -31.49 8.88 -19.80
CA ILE A 270 -31.80 10.05 -18.98
C ILE A 270 -31.24 11.28 -19.71
N ALA A 271 -32.05 12.33 -19.83
CA ALA A 271 -31.65 13.57 -20.49
C ALA A 271 -30.45 14.21 -19.77
N ILE A 272 -29.55 14.82 -20.54
CA ILE A 272 -28.49 15.64 -19.96
C ILE A 272 -29.12 16.87 -19.32
N GLU A 273 -28.88 17.05 -18.03
CA GLU A 273 -29.41 18.13 -17.20
C GLU A 273 -28.28 18.95 -16.56
N GLY A 274 -28.62 20.07 -15.92
CA GLY A 274 -27.64 20.95 -15.26
C GLY A 274 -26.81 20.26 -14.19
N TYR A 275 -27.34 19.20 -13.55
CA TYR A 275 -26.64 18.44 -12.51
C TYR A 275 -25.77 17.30 -13.06
N SER A 276 -25.90 16.94 -14.34
CA SER A 276 -25.18 15.80 -14.92
C SER A 276 -23.66 15.93 -14.80
N SER A 277 -23.12 17.14 -15.00
CA SER A 277 -21.68 17.37 -14.86
C SER A 277 -21.22 17.28 -13.40
N THR A 278 -21.93 17.94 -12.48
CA THR A 278 -21.58 17.96 -11.06
C THR A 278 -21.77 16.59 -10.39
N GLY A 279 -22.65 15.76 -10.91
CA GLY A 279 -22.87 14.41 -10.42
C GLY A 279 -21.77 13.41 -10.80
N MET A 280 -21.01 13.67 -11.88
CA MET A 280 -20.05 12.71 -12.45
C MET A 280 -18.57 13.09 -12.28
N ILE A 281 -18.24 14.39 -12.27
CA ILE A 281 -16.83 14.82 -12.24
C ILE A 281 -16.19 14.42 -10.89
N PRO A 282 -15.07 13.65 -10.87
CA PRO A 282 -14.50 13.12 -9.62
C PRO A 282 -14.10 14.19 -8.59
N SER A 283 -13.59 15.34 -9.05
CA SER A 283 -13.22 16.46 -8.16
C SER A 283 -14.41 17.05 -7.41
N VAL A 284 -15.63 16.87 -7.91
CA VAL A 284 -16.83 17.36 -7.24
C VAL A 284 -17.09 16.58 -5.95
N GLY A 285 -16.65 15.33 -5.80
CA GLY A 285 -16.80 14.58 -4.54
C GLY A 285 -16.20 15.30 -3.33
N PRO A 286 -14.86 15.46 -3.27
CA PRO A 286 -14.19 16.26 -2.23
C PRO A 286 -14.73 17.70 -2.15
N ASN A 287 -14.89 18.38 -3.29
CA ASN A 287 -15.30 19.79 -3.32
C ASN A 287 -16.71 20.02 -2.78
N ARG A 288 -17.63 19.09 -3.03
CA ARG A 288 -19.00 19.14 -2.52
C ARG A 288 -19.03 19.00 -1.00
N MET A 289 -18.16 18.16 -0.44
CA MET A 289 -18.04 18.03 1.02
C MET A 289 -17.36 19.24 1.66
N SER A 290 -16.29 19.77 1.02
CA SER A 290 -15.66 21.03 1.44
C SER A 290 -16.65 22.19 1.39
N TYR A 291 -17.49 22.28 0.35
CA TYR A 291 -18.58 23.26 0.23
C TYR A 291 -19.61 23.09 1.36
N PHE A 292 -20.08 21.86 1.58
CA PHE A 292 -21.11 21.57 2.58
C PHE A 292 -20.66 21.92 4.02
N LEU A 293 -19.41 21.60 4.35
CA LEU A 293 -18.82 21.88 5.66
C LEU A 293 -18.18 23.28 5.76
N ASN A 294 -18.19 24.07 4.67
CA ASN A 294 -17.51 25.35 4.55
C ASN A 294 -16.01 25.29 4.94
N LEU A 295 -15.28 24.33 4.38
CA LEU A 295 -13.84 24.16 4.62
C LEU A 295 -13.01 24.92 3.59
N HIS A 296 -11.88 25.46 4.03
CA HIS A 296 -11.00 26.29 3.19
C HIS A 296 -9.58 25.73 3.00
N GLY A 297 -9.35 24.46 3.34
CA GLY A 297 -8.12 23.75 2.99
C GLY A 297 -8.15 23.22 1.53
N PRO A 298 -7.04 22.63 1.06
CA PRO A 298 -7.00 21.90 -0.21
C PRO A 298 -8.09 20.82 -0.31
N SER A 299 -8.69 20.66 -1.48
CA SER A 299 -9.82 19.75 -1.69
C SER A 299 -9.63 19.03 -3.03
N GLU A 300 -9.13 17.80 -3.00
CA GLU A 300 -8.55 17.14 -4.17
C GLU A 300 -8.96 15.66 -4.27
N PRO A 301 -9.39 15.19 -5.45
CA PRO A 301 -9.41 13.77 -5.77
C PRO A 301 -7.97 13.31 -6.06
N ILE A 302 -7.60 12.13 -5.56
CA ILE A 302 -6.32 11.48 -5.84
C ILE A 302 -6.58 10.21 -6.64
N GLU A 303 -5.89 10.04 -7.77
CA GLU A 303 -5.98 8.85 -8.61
C GLU A 303 -4.56 8.42 -9.02
N THR A 304 -4.14 7.30 -8.48
CA THR A 304 -2.86 6.63 -8.76
C THR A 304 -3.05 5.11 -8.76
N ALA A 305 -4.20 4.66 -9.26
CA ALA A 305 -4.71 3.30 -9.18
C ALA A 305 -4.76 2.79 -7.72
N CYS A 306 -4.21 1.60 -7.47
CA CYS A 306 -4.31 0.91 -6.18
C CYS A 306 -3.64 1.63 -4.99
N SER A 307 -2.75 2.60 -5.25
CA SER A 307 -2.07 3.38 -4.21
C SER A 307 -2.79 4.67 -3.82
N SER A 308 -3.92 5.00 -4.48
CA SER A 308 -4.60 6.30 -4.38
C SER A 308 -4.86 6.76 -2.94
N SER A 309 -5.47 5.93 -2.11
CA SER A 309 -5.78 6.28 -0.71
C SER A 309 -4.54 6.47 0.17
N LEU A 310 -3.44 5.76 -0.10
CA LEU A 310 -2.21 5.91 0.66
C LEU A 310 -1.43 7.17 0.23
N ILE A 311 -1.50 7.53 -1.05
CA ILE A 311 -0.99 8.80 -1.55
C ILE A 311 -1.86 9.97 -1.05
N ALA A 312 -3.17 9.79 -0.87
CA ALA A 312 -4.01 10.79 -0.22
C ALA A 312 -3.57 11.09 1.23
N ILE A 313 -3.21 10.06 2.00
CA ILE A 313 -2.59 10.23 3.33
C ILE A 313 -1.27 11.01 3.19
N HIS A 314 -0.41 10.61 2.25
CA HIS A 314 0.87 11.29 2.03
C HIS A 314 0.70 12.79 1.74
N ARG A 315 -0.22 13.14 0.82
CA ARG A 315 -0.55 14.53 0.46
C ARG A 315 -1.06 15.33 1.65
N ALA A 316 -1.92 14.74 2.49
CA ALA A 316 -2.38 15.40 3.71
C ALA A 316 -1.23 15.67 4.69
N MET A 317 -0.31 14.73 4.87
CA MET A 317 0.87 14.96 5.72
C MET A 317 1.73 16.10 5.17
N GLU A 318 1.94 16.17 3.86
CA GLU A 318 2.67 17.28 3.22
C GLU A 318 1.96 18.63 3.43
N ALA A 319 0.64 18.67 3.24
CA ALA A 319 -0.18 19.86 3.42
C ALA A 319 -0.21 20.36 4.87
N ILE A 320 -0.27 19.45 5.85
CA ILE A 320 -0.20 19.79 7.28
C ILE A 320 1.22 20.29 7.64
N ALA A 321 2.25 19.63 7.11
CA ALA A 321 3.64 19.98 7.40
C ALA A 321 4.04 21.33 6.81
N ASN A 322 3.54 21.68 5.63
CA ASN A 322 3.84 22.96 4.97
C ASN A 322 2.88 24.10 5.37
N GLY A 323 1.87 23.83 6.20
CA GLY A 323 0.91 24.83 6.69
C GLY A 323 -0.20 25.22 5.71
N SER A 324 -0.42 24.43 4.65
CA SER A 324 -1.58 24.60 3.75
C SER A 324 -2.90 24.22 4.42
N CYS A 325 -2.85 23.36 5.43
CA CYS A 325 -3.98 23.02 6.29
C CYS A 325 -3.52 22.73 7.74
N ASP A 326 -4.46 22.81 8.68
CA ASP A 326 -4.24 22.48 10.09
C ASP A 326 -4.75 21.07 10.42
N MET A 327 -5.77 20.65 9.68
CA MET A 327 -6.45 19.36 9.80
C MET A 327 -6.69 18.79 8.40
N ALA A 328 -6.83 17.48 8.30
CA ALA A 328 -7.17 16.86 7.02
C ALA A 328 -8.11 15.68 7.21
N ILE A 329 -9.05 15.53 6.28
CA ILE A 329 -9.84 14.30 6.16
C ILE A 329 -9.37 13.59 4.91
N VAL A 330 -8.97 12.33 5.08
CA VAL A 330 -8.36 11.54 4.01
C VAL A 330 -9.04 10.20 3.86
N GLY A 331 -9.01 9.63 2.67
CA GLY A 331 -9.57 8.30 2.49
C GLY A 331 -9.47 7.76 1.07
N GLY A 332 -10.28 6.75 0.80
CA GLY A 332 -10.47 6.21 -0.54
C GLY A 332 -11.81 5.51 -0.64
N ILE A 333 -12.38 5.54 -1.84
CA ILE A 333 -13.65 4.91 -2.17
C ILE A 333 -13.46 4.13 -3.46
N ASN A 334 -13.98 2.92 -3.50
CA ASN A 334 -14.06 2.11 -4.70
C ASN A 334 -15.42 1.46 -4.83
N THR A 335 -16.02 1.57 -6.01
CA THR A 335 -17.34 1.01 -6.34
C THR A 335 -17.29 0.29 -7.68
N MET A 336 -18.01 -0.82 -7.78
CA MET A 336 -18.09 -1.64 -8.98
C MET A 336 -19.51 -1.59 -9.53
N ILE A 337 -19.69 -0.73 -10.54
CA ILE A 337 -21.02 -0.40 -11.09
C ILE A 337 -21.26 -1.06 -12.45
N THR A 338 -20.22 -1.22 -13.28
CA THR A 338 -20.34 -1.80 -14.61
C THR A 338 -19.39 -3.01 -14.78
N PRO A 339 -19.72 -3.95 -15.69
CA PRO A 339 -18.87 -5.11 -15.96
C PRO A 339 -17.57 -4.77 -16.71
N ALA A 340 -17.47 -3.56 -17.28
CA ALA A 340 -16.37 -3.18 -18.19
C ALA A 340 -14.99 -3.37 -17.56
N ALA A 341 -14.79 -2.88 -16.33
CA ALA A 341 -13.51 -3.04 -15.63
C ALA A 341 -13.23 -4.50 -15.24
N HIS A 342 -14.24 -5.28 -14.85
CA HIS A 342 -14.08 -6.73 -14.59
C HIS A 342 -13.58 -7.47 -15.83
N ILE A 343 -14.21 -7.20 -16.99
CA ILE A 343 -13.83 -7.79 -18.27
C ILE A 343 -12.40 -7.36 -18.66
N SER A 344 -12.11 -6.07 -18.57
CA SER A 344 -10.81 -5.52 -18.97
C SER A 344 -9.67 -6.08 -18.12
N PHE A 345 -9.82 -6.11 -16.79
CA PHE A 345 -8.78 -6.63 -15.90
C PHE A 345 -8.60 -8.13 -16.01
N ASN A 346 -9.66 -8.88 -16.32
CA ASN A 346 -9.53 -10.29 -16.65
C ASN A 346 -8.72 -10.50 -17.93
N LYS A 347 -9.03 -9.75 -19.00
CA LYS A 347 -8.28 -9.82 -20.27
C LYS A 347 -6.81 -9.39 -20.11
N ALA A 348 -6.51 -8.54 -19.12
CA ALA A 348 -5.15 -8.16 -18.76
C ALA A 348 -4.42 -9.19 -17.86
N GLY A 349 -5.07 -10.31 -17.51
CA GLY A 349 -4.48 -11.36 -16.67
C GLY A 349 -4.29 -10.96 -15.20
N MET A 350 -5.03 -9.96 -14.72
CA MET A 350 -4.87 -9.43 -13.36
C MET A 350 -5.72 -10.17 -12.31
N LEU A 351 -6.83 -10.79 -12.75
CA LEU A 351 -7.84 -11.32 -11.86
C LEU A 351 -7.67 -12.81 -11.60
N SER A 352 -7.96 -13.21 -10.37
CA SER A 352 -7.96 -14.61 -9.93
C SER A 352 -9.22 -15.33 -10.41
N GLU A 353 -9.06 -16.46 -11.11
CA GLU A 353 -10.18 -17.26 -11.62
C GLU A 353 -11.05 -17.89 -10.53
N ASP A 354 -10.47 -18.23 -9.38
CA ASP A 354 -11.21 -18.71 -8.20
C ASP A 354 -11.73 -17.57 -7.32
N GLY A 355 -11.44 -16.33 -7.69
CA GLY A 355 -11.95 -15.14 -7.02
C GLY A 355 -11.34 -14.92 -5.64
N ARG A 356 -10.09 -15.30 -5.37
CA ARG A 356 -9.44 -15.06 -4.07
C ARG A 356 -8.06 -14.42 -4.21
N CYS A 357 -7.82 -13.37 -3.42
CA CYS A 357 -6.47 -12.85 -3.18
C CYS A 357 -5.73 -13.83 -2.26
N LYS A 358 -5.10 -14.86 -2.83
CA LYS A 358 -4.36 -15.89 -2.09
C LYS A 358 -2.95 -15.41 -1.75
N THR A 359 -2.88 -14.31 -1.01
CA THR A 359 -1.63 -13.59 -0.72
C THR A 359 -0.60 -14.52 -0.06
N PHE A 360 0.63 -14.51 -0.58
CA PHE A 360 1.76 -15.34 -0.17
C PHE A 360 1.63 -16.84 -0.45
N SER A 361 0.50 -17.29 -1.00
CA SER A 361 0.24 -18.71 -1.29
C SER A 361 0.99 -19.20 -2.52
N ASN A 362 1.34 -20.48 -2.56
CA ASN A 362 1.83 -21.11 -3.80
C ASN A 362 0.74 -21.28 -4.88
N GLN A 363 -0.52 -21.00 -4.54
CA GLN A 363 -1.65 -21.01 -5.46
C GLN A 363 -2.04 -19.60 -5.93
N ALA A 364 -1.29 -18.57 -5.56
CA ALA A 364 -1.49 -17.19 -5.99
C ALA A 364 -1.57 -17.08 -7.53
N ASN A 365 -2.67 -16.56 -8.05
CA ASN A 365 -2.97 -16.50 -9.50
C ASN A 365 -3.68 -15.20 -9.92
N GLY A 366 -3.63 -14.15 -9.11
CA GLY A 366 -4.31 -12.88 -9.35
C GLY A 366 -5.05 -12.36 -8.12
N TYR A 367 -5.70 -11.21 -8.26
CA TYR A 367 -6.53 -10.64 -7.21
C TYR A 367 -8.03 -10.74 -7.55
N VAL A 368 -8.89 -10.59 -6.55
CA VAL A 368 -10.33 -10.38 -6.75
C VAL A 368 -10.69 -8.94 -6.46
N ARG A 369 -11.53 -8.31 -7.29
CA ARG A 369 -11.92 -6.91 -7.10
C ARG A 369 -12.83 -6.77 -5.87
N GLY A 370 -12.78 -5.60 -5.23
CA GLY A 370 -13.61 -5.31 -4.07
C GLY A 370 -14.06 -3.85 -4.00
N GLU A 371 -15.23 -3.64 -3.40
CA GLU A 371 -15.79 -2.33 -3.08
C GLU A 371 -15.48 -1.95 -1.64
N GLY A 372 -15.47 -0.65 -1.37
CA GLY A 372 -15.45 -0.16 -0.01
C GLY A 372 -15.12 1.32 0.07
N VAL A 373 -15.32 1.85 1.27
CA VAL A 373 -15.01 3.23 1.62
C VAL A 373 -14.34 3.24 2.99
N GLY A 374 -13.27 4.03 3.11
CA GLY A 374 -12.64 4.32 4.39
C GLY A 374 -12.23 5.78 4.45
N MET A 375 -12.41 6.41 5.61
CA MET A 375 -12.03 7.80 5.90
C MET A 375 -11.31 7.90 7.24
N LEU A 376 -10.34 8.79 7.33
CA LEU A 376 -9.60 9.15 8.54
C LEU A 376 -9.62 10.65 8.74
N PHE A 377 -9.77 11.09 9.98
CA PHE A 377 -9.56 12.47 10.42
C PHE A 377 -8.14 12.58 11.00
N LEU A 378 -7.34 13.46 10.42
CA LEU A 378 -5.94 13.68 10.77
C LEU A 378 -5.71 15.06 11.39
N LYS A 379 -4.90 15.09 12.45
CA LYS A 379 -4.39 16.31 13.11
C LYS A 379 -2.91 16.15 13.42
N LYS A 380 -2.18 17.25 13.64
CA LYS A 380 -0.87 17.16 14.29
C LYS A 380 -1.05 16.52 15.66
N LEU A 381 -0.16 15.60 16.05
CA LEU A 381 -0.26 14.88 17.31
C LEU A 381 -0.42 15.84 18.51
N LYS A 382 0.42 16.87 18.56
CA LYS A 382 0.37 17.89 19.60
C LYS A 382 -1.02 18.56 19.70
N ASP A 383 -1.58 18.99 18.57
CA ASP A 383 -2.89 19.65 18.53
C ASP A 383 -4.03 18.69 18.90
N ALA A 384 -3.83 17.39 18.69
CA ALA A 384 -4.78 16.35 19.11
C ALA A 384 -4.74 16.13 20.62
N GLU A 385 -3.54 16.06 21.21
CA GLU A 385 -3.34 15.94 22.65
C GLU A 385 -3.88 17.17 23.39
N GLU A 386 -3.59 18.38 22.90
CA GLU A 386 -4.08 19.64 23.47
C GLU A 386 -5.60 19.76 23.38
N ALA A 387 -6.23 19.26 22.31
CA ALA A 387 -7.68 19.23 22.17
C ALA A 387 -8.36 18.13 23.00
N GLY A 388 -7.58 17.23 23.61
CA GLY A 388 -8.11 16.11 24.35
C GLY A 388 -8.74 15.01 23.48
N ASP A 389 -8.39 14.98 22.19
CA ASP A 389 -8.91 14.00 21.23
C ASP A 389 -8.61 12.57 21.70
N HIS A 390 -9.44 11.62 21.29
CA HIS A 390 -9.05 10.22 21.29
C HIS A 390 -8.17 9.96 20.06
N ILE A 391 -7.15 9.13 20.21
CA ILE A 391 -6.13 8.90 19.17
C ILE A 391 -6.03 7.40 18.94
N TYR A 392 -6.37 6.93 17.74
CA TYR A 392 -6.28 5.52 17.36
C TYR A 392 -4.84 5.05 17.15
N GLY A 393 -3.98 5.98 16.70
CA GLY A 393 -2.59 5.72 16.37
C GLY A 393 -1.95 6.96 15.76
N VAL A 394 -0.63 6.90 15.60
CA VAL A 394 0.19 8.01 15.12
C VAL A 394 0.87 7.62 13.81
N ILE A 395 0.63 8.38 12.75
CA ILE A 395 1.37 8.28 11.50
C ILE A 395 2.70 9.03 11.66
N ARG A 396 3.79 8.27 11.76
CA ARG A 396 5.15 8.78 11.98
C ARG A 396 5.78 9.32 10.71
N SER A 397 5.49 8.70 9.57
CA SER A 397 5.96 9.13 8.27
C SER A 397 5.15 8.52 7.14
N SER A 398 5.31 9.11 5.96
CA SER A 398 4.89 8.54 4.69
C SER A 398 5.96 8.79 3.62
N ALA A 399 5.96 7.95 2.60
CA ALA A 399 6.75 8.15 1.39
C ALA A 399 5.94 7.74 0.15
N GLU A 400 6.28 8.37 -0.97
CA GLU A 400 5.76 8.09 -2.30
C GLU A 400 6.94 8.03 -3.28
N ASN A 401 6.90 7.11 -4.25
CA ASN A 401 7.80 7.11 -5.40
C ASN A 401 7.17 6.43 -6.62
N HIS A 402 7.93 6.30 -7.70
CA HIS A 402 7.55 5.53 -8.88
C HIS A 402 8.53 4.38 -9.12
N GLY A 403 8.03 3.28 -9.67
CA GLY A 403 8.81 2.11 -10.10
C GLY A 403 9.84 2.38 -11.21
N GLY A 404 9.90 3.59 -11.77
CA GLY A 404 10.73 3.91 -12.94
C GLY A 404 10.49 2.96 -14.12
N ARG A 405 11.57 2.61 -14.83
CA ARG A 405 11.56 1.52 -15.81
C ARG A 405 11.54 0.18 -15.07
N ALA A 406 10.56 -0.66 -15.40
CA ALA A 406 10.44 -2.05 -14.97
C ALA A 406 10.22 -2.94 -16.20
N HIS A 407 10.11 -4.26 -16.00
CA HIS A 407 9.90 -5.24 -17.08
C HIS A 407 8.69 -4.89 -17.97
N SER A 408 7.58 -4.49 -17.38
CA SER A 408 6.44 -3.93 -18.11
C SER A 408 5.88 -2.74 -17.36
N LEU A 409 4.98 -1.99 -17.99
CA LEU A 409 4.28 -0.87 -17.33
C LEU A 409 3.60 -1.31 -16.02
N THR A 410 3.10 -2.55 -15.99
CA THR A 410 2.37 -3.12 -14.85
C THR A 410 3.21 -4.00 -13.94
N ALA A 411 4.49 -4.21 -14.25
CA ALA A 411 5.38 -5.01 -13.42
C ALA A 411 5.88 -4.20 -12.22
N PRO A 412 5.84 -4.76 -11.00
CA PRO A 412 6.42 -4.10 -9.83
C PRO A 412 7.94 -4.04 -9.91
N ASN A 413 8.55 -3.04 -9.24
CA ASN A 413 10.00 -2.89 -9.15
C ASN A 413 10.48 -3.04 -7.69
N PRO A 414 11.13 -4.16 -7.32
CA PRO A 414 11.58 -4.41 -5.94
C PRO A 414 12.59 -3.38 -5.43
N LYS A 415 13.44 -2.83 -6.30
CA LYS A 415 14.42 -1.79 -5.91
C LYS A 415 13.70 -0.50 -5.54
N ALA A 416 12.72 -0.08 -6.35
CA ALA A 416 11.92 1.11 -6.06
C ALA A 416 11.10 0.93 -4.77
N GLN A 417 10.54 -0.26 -4.53
CA GLN A 417 9.85 -0.58 -3.27
C GLN A 417 10.82 -0.52 -2.08
N ALA A 418 12.04 -1.05 -2.21
CA ALA A 418 13.04 -0.98 -1.17
C ALA A 418 13.44 0.47 -0.82
N GLU A 419 13.69 1.32 -1.83
CA GLU A 419 13.97 2.75 -1.64
C GLU A 419 12.82 3.51 -0.97
N LEU A 420 11.58 3.18 -1.33
CA LEU A 420 10.37 3.75 -0.72
C LEU A 420 10.34 3.45 0.79
N LEU A 421 10.50 2.17 1.14
CA LEU A 421 10.52 1.70 2.53
C LEU A 421 11.64 2.41 3.31
N LYS A 422 12.87 2.41 2.79
CA LYS A 422 14.00 3.10 3.43
C LYS A 422 13.71 4.58 3.67
N THR A 423 13.13 5.26 2.68
CA THR A 423 12.76 6.67 2.78
C THR A 423 11.74 6.89 3.89
N ALA A 424 10.69 6.05 3.97
CA ALA A 424 9.66 6.15 4.98
C ALA A 424 10.23 5.93 6.39
N TYR A 425 11.00 4.85 6.60
CA TYR A 425 11.57 4.54 7.92
C TYR A 425 12.65 5.55 8.36
N ALA A 426 13.47 6.04 7.43
CA ALA A 426 14.43 7.11 7.72
C ALA A 426 13.72 8.42 8.14
N LYS A 427 12.62 8.79 7.46
CA LYS A 427 11.79 9.95 7.83
C LYS A 427 11.11 9.77 9.19
N ALA A 428 10.68 8.55 9.53
CA ALA A 428 10.04 8.26 10.82
C ALA A 428 11.00 8.41 12.01
N GLY A 429 12.31 8.26 11.77
CA GLY A 429 13.33 8.33 12.81
C GLY A 429 13.19 7.24 13.87
N ILE A 430 12.71 6.05 13.48
CA ILE A 430 12.52 4.90 14.38
C ILE A 430 13.57 3.83 14.11
N ASP A 431 13.87 3.03 15.14
CA ASP A 431 14.69 1.83 14.97
C ASP A 431 13.89 0.78 14.19
N PRO A 432 14.38 0.29 13.03
CA PRO A 432 13.65 -0.68 12.23
C PRO A 432 13.38 -2.01 12.98
N ARG A 433 14.17 -2.33 14.03
CA ARG A 433 13.97 -3.51 14.90
C ARG A 433 12.75 -3.41 15.81
N SER A 434 12.15 -2.23 15.92
CA SER A 434 10.92 -1.99 16.68
C SER A 434 9.64 -2.24 15.87
N VAL A 435 9.76 -2.42 14.55
CA VAL A 435 8.64 -2.68 13.66
C VAL A 435 8.25 -4.14 13.77
N SER A 436 7.01 -4.40 14.17
CA SER A 436 6.53 -5.75 14.47
C SER A 436 5.39 -6.23 13.57
N TYR A 437 4.92 -5.39 12.64
CA TYR A 437 3.95 -5.80 11.63
C TYR A 437 4.11 -5.02 10.32
N ILE A 438 3.88 -5.66 9.18
CA ILE A 438 3.69 -5.00 7.89
C ILE A 438 2.38 -5.50 7.29
N GLU A 439 1.49 -4.55 7.04
CA GLU A 439 0.36 -4.72 6.14
C GLU A 439 0.85 -4.55 4.70
N ALA A 440 1.07 -5.68 4.04
CA ALA A 440 1.57 -5.73 2.67
C ALA A 440 0.51 -5.25 1.67
N HIS A 441 0.97 -4.84 0.49
CA HIS A 441 0.08 -4.66 -0.64
C HIS A 441 -0.54 -6.00 -1.04
N GLY A 442 0.27 -7.06 -1.19
CA GLY A 442 -0.15 -8.45 -1.12
C GLY A 442 -1.36 -8.80 -1.98
N THR A 443 -1.21 -8.69 -3.31
CA THR A 443 -2.30 -8.92 -4.27
C THR A 443 -2.65 -10.38 -4.51
N GLY A 444 -1.82 -11.34 -4.06
CA GLY A 444 -2.04 -12.75 -4.39
C GLY A 444 -1.65 -13.07 -5.83
N THR A 445 -0.65 -12.35 -6.36
CA THR A 445 -0.08 -12.64 -7.68
C THR A 445 1.19 -13.49 -7.53
N GLU A 446 1.40 -14.42 -8.46
CA GLU A 446 2.47 -15.43 -8.38
C GLU A 446 3.87 -14.80 -8.19
N LEU A 447 4.15 -13.72 -8.91
CA LEU A 447 5.44 -13.01 -8.86
C LEU A 447 5.41 -11.69 -8.08
N GLY A 448 4.25 -11.02 -8.00
CA GLY A 448 4.16 -9.74 -7.30
C GLY A 448 4.38 -9.88 -5.79
N ASP A 449 3.84 -10.94 -5.19
CA ASP A 449 4.03 -11.20 -3.75
C ASP A 449 5.51 -11.50 -3.42
N PRO A 450 6.23 -12.40 -4.12
CA PRO A 450 7.69 -12.55 -3.98
C PRO A 450 8.49 -11.25 -4.19
N ILE A 451 8.12 -10.42 -5.16
CA ILE A 451 8.78 -9.13 -5.43
C ILE A 451 8.64 -8.19 -4.23
N GLU A 452 7.45 -8.09 -3.66
CA GLU A 452 7.20 -7.27 -2.46
C GLU A 452 8.03 -7.75 -1.26
N ILE A 453 8.10 -9.06 -1.03
CA ILE A 453 8.93 -9.64 0.04
C ILE A 453 10.41 -9.34 -0.18
N SER A 454 10.90 -9.44 -1.43
CA SER A 454 12.29 -9.10 -1.74
C SER A 454 12.59 -7.62 -1.47
N GLY A 455 11.67 -6.73 -1.85
CA GLY A 455 11.76 -5.29 -1.55
C GLY A 455 11.83 -5.02 -0.04
N LEU A 456 10.99 -5.71 0.75
CA LEU A 456 10.99 -5.63 2.22
C LEU A 456 12.30 -6.14 2.83
N LYS A 457 12.77 -7.32 2.42
CA LYS A 457 14.04 -7.91 2.90
C LYS A 457 15.23 -6.99 2.60
N THR A 458 15.29 -6.47 1.38
CA THR A 458 16.34 -5.54 0.95
C THR A 458 16.31 -4.27 1.77
N ALA A 459 15.15 -3.63 1.92
CA ALA A 459 15.02 -2.41 2.72
C ALA A 459 15.44 -2.63 4.18
N PHE A 460 14.94 -3.68 4.84
CA PHE A 460 15.22 -3.91 6.26
C PHE A 460 16.69 -4.32 6.49
N LYS A 461 17.29 -5.09 5.58
CA LYS A 461 18.73 -5.40 5.63
C LYS A 461 19.57 -4.12 5.62
N GLU A 462 19.26 -3.20 4.72
CA GLU A 462 19.98 -1.93 4.61
C GLU A 462 19.69 -0.98 5.79
N LEU A 463 18.44 -0.94 6.27
CA LEU A 463 18.08 -0.17 7.46
C LEU A 463 18.82 -0.69 8.70
N TYR A 464 18.98 -2.00 8.88
CA TYR A 464 19.70 -2.60 9.99
C TYR A 464 21.19 -2.26 9.89
N GLN A 465 21.78 -2.36 8.69
CA GLN A 465 23.16 -1.91 8.44
C GLN A 465 23.36 -0.43 8.81
N ALA A 466 22.40 0.43 8.50
CA ALA A 466 22.47 1.85 8.84
C ALA A 466 22.44 2.11 10.36
N THR A 467 21.96 1.18 11.19
CA THR A 467 22.05 1.27 12.66
C THR A 467 23.45 0.97 13.21
N GLY A 468 24.36 0.45 12.39
CA GLY A 468 25.69 -0.03 12.83
C GLY A 468 25.69 -1.46 13.38
N ASP A 469 24.51 -2.07 13.59
CA ASP A 469 24.35 -3.48 13.94
C ASP A 469 23.50 -4.20 12.88
N PRO A 470 24.12 -4.87 11.89
CA PRO A 470 23.40 -5.50 10.79
C PRO A 470 22.71 -6.81 11.18
N LYS A 471 22.85 -7.29 12.42
CA LYS A 471 22.35 -8.61 12.81
C LYS A 471 20.83 -8.61 12.95
N VAL A 472 20.19 -9.53 12.24
CA VAL A 472 18.81 -9.93 12.52
C VAL A 472 18.84 -10.93 13.67
N VAL A 473 18.48 -10.48 14.88
CA VAL A 473 18.60 -11.30 16.11
C VAL A 473 17.47 -12.34 16.21
N SER A 474 16.28 -12.04 15.68
CA SER A 474 15.12 -12.94 15.68
C SER A 474 14.08 -12.56 14.63
N THR A 475 13.19 -13.48 14.28
CA THR A 475 11.93 -13.19 13.56
C THR A 475 10.94 -12.56 14.52
N HIS A 476 10.44 -11.36 14.20
CA HIS A 476 9.56 -10.59 15.08
C HIS A 476 8.55 -9.70 14.34
N CYS A 477 8.65 -9.59 13.02
CA CYS A 477 7.79 -8.74 12.21
C CYS A 477 6.78 -9.58 11.40
N GLY A 478 5.51 -9.53 11.80
CA GLY A 478 4.45 -10.26 11.11
C GLY A 478 4.10 -9.62 9.76
N LEU A 479 3.82 -10.43 8.74
CA LEU A 479 3.33 -10.00 7.44
C LEU A 479 1.89 -10.47 7.25
N GLY A 480 1.03 -9.57 6.76
CA GLY A 480 -0.34 -9.91 6.41
C GLY A 480 -0.93 -9.02 5.33
N SER A 481 -2.12 -9.38 4.84
CA SER A 481 -2.87 -8.58 3.86
C SER A 481 -4.38 -8.72 4.08
N VAL A 482 -5.05 -7.57 4.21
CA VAL A 482 -6.51 -7.42 4.32
C VAL A 482 -7.22 -7.90 3.06
N LYS A 483 -6.52 -7.92 1.93
CA LYS A 483 -7.10 -8.35 0.65
C LYS A 483 -7.52 -9.81 0.67
N SER A 484 -6.89 -10.63 1.51
CA SER A 484 -7.30 -12.02 1.72
C SER A 484 -8.71 -12.14 2.32
N ASN A 485 -9.20 -11.12 3.05
CA ASN A 485 -10.54 -11.09 3.63
C ASN A 485 -11.59 -10.44 2.72
N ILE A 486 -11.28 -9.27 2.15
CA ILE A 486 -12.28 -8.41 1.49
C ILE A 486 -11.99 -8.16 0.00
N GLY A 487 -10.95 -8.79 -0.55
CA GLY A 487 -10.51 -8.54 -1.91
C GLY A 487 -9.70 -7.25 -2.05
N HIS A 488 -9.34 -6.94 -3.29
CA HIS A 488 -8.60 -5.74 -3.63
C HIS A 488 -9.55 -4.56 -3.84
N LEU A 489 -9.60 -3.67 -2.86
CA LEU A 489 -10.43 -2.46 -2.88
C LEU A 489 -9.93 -1.34 -3.80
N GLU A 490 -9.05 -1.65 -4.75
CA GLU A 490 -8.44 -0.71 -5.71
C GLU A 490 -8.08 0.66 -5.08
N LEU A 491 -8.83 1.71 -5.38
CA LEU A 491 -8.64 3.08 -4.86
C LEU A 491 -8.66 3.17 -3.33
N ALA A 492 -9.47 2.32 -2.68
CA ALA A 492 -9.64 2.22 -1.22
C ALA A 492 -8.76 1.12 -0.58
N ALA A 493 -7.87 0.47 -1.33
CA ALA A 493 -7.06 -0.63 -0.81
C ALA A 493 -6.09 -0.17 0.29
N GLY A 494 -5.46 0.99 0.12
CA GLY A 494 -4.53 1.54 1.10
C GLY A 494 -5.23 1.88 2.42
N ILE A 495 -6.36 2.59 2.35
CA ILE A 495 -7.10 3.00 3.55
C ILE A 495 -7.65 1.80 4.33
N ALA A 496 -8.09 0.73 3.65
CA ALA A 496 -8.51 -0.51 4.30
C ALA A 496 -7.37 -1.17 5.10
N GLY A 497 -6.15 -1.17 4.55
CA GLY A 497 -4.95 -1.66 5.24
C GLY A 497 -4.61 -0.82 6.48
N VAL A 498 -4.69 0.51 6.38
CA VAL A 498 -4.47 1.43 7.51
C VAL A 498 -5.50 1.20 8.61
N ILE A 499 -6.80 1.14 8.26
CA ILE A 499 -7.88 0.90 9.22
C ILE A 499 -7.71 -0.46 9.91
N LYS A 500 -7.35 -1.53 9.17
CA LYS A 500 -7.02 -2.83 9.77
C LYS A 500 -5.90 -2.67 10.80
N VAL A 501 -4.79 -1.99 10.47
CA VAL A 501 -3.68 -1.77 11.41
C VAL A 501 -4.13 -0.99 12.65
N LEU A 502 -4.89 0.09 12.51
CA LEU A 502 -5.41 0.86 13.64
C LEU A 502 -6.33 0.02 14.55
N LEU A 503 -7.16 -0.84 13.97
CA LEU A 503 -7.96 -1.80 14.74
C LEU A 503 -7.10 -2.85 15.45
N GLN A 504 -6.07 -3.39 14.78
CA GLN A 504 -5.12 -4.31 15.40
C GLN A 504 -4.35 -3.65 16.56
N LEU A 505 -4.01 -2.36 16.46
CA LEU A 505 -3.40 -1.60 17.55
C LEU A 505 -4.38 -1.45 18.73
N LYS A 506 -5.60 -0.98 18.45
CA LYS A 506 -6.68 -0.83 19.44
C LYS A 506 -6.94 -2.13 20.22
N HIS A 507 -6.96 -3.26 19.52
CA HIS A 507 -7.24 -4.57 20.10
C HIS A 507 -5.98 -5.38 20.45
N LYS A 508 -4.78 -4.81 20.27
CA LYS A 508 -3.47 -5.44 20.51
C LYS A 508 -3.40 -6.88 19.97
N THR A 509 -3.90 -7.09 18.75
CA THR A 509 -4.10 -8.41 18.14
C THR A 509 -3.71 -8.38 16.68
N LEU A 510 -2.87 -9.31 16.22
CA LEU A 510 -2.61 -9.55 14.81
C LEU A 510 -3.61 -10.59 14.28
N VAL A 511 -4.37 -10.24 13.24
CA VAL A 511 -5.38 -11.15 12.66
C VAL A 511 -4.79 -12.01 11.55
N LYS A 512 -5.37 -13.21 11.39
CA LYS A 512 -4.98 -14.19 10.37
C LYS A 512 -5.07 -13.62 8.94
N THR A 513 -4.04 -13.89 8.14
CA THR A 513 -4.08 -13.77 6.67
C THR A 513 -4.58 -15.08 6.06
N LEU A 514 -5.58 -15.02 5.18
CA LEU A 514 -6.26 -16.20 4.66
C LEU A 514 -5.54 -16.81 3.44
N HIS A 515 -5.84 -18.08 3.17
CA HIS A 515 -5.45 -18.82 1.95
C HIS A 515 -3.95 -19.03 1.73
N CYS A 516 -3.14 -18.96 2.79
CA CYS A 516 -1.67 -19.06 2.73
C CYS A 516 -1.11 -20.25 3.53
N GLU A 517 -1.83 -21.36 3.59
CA GLU A 517 -1.44 -22.59 4.31
C GLU A 517 -0.09 -23.13 3.78
N THR A 518 0.05 -23.14 2.47
CA THR A 518 1.30 -23.46 1.77
C THR A 518 1.89 -22.18 1.17
N LEU A 519 3.13 -21.87 1.56
CA LEU A 519 3.81 -20.66 1.13
C LEU A 519 4.27 -20.80 -0.33
N ASN A 520 4.23 -19.71 -1.08
CA ASN A 520 4.85 -19.62 -2.39
C ASN A 520 6.35 -19.99 -2.30
N PRO A 521 6.86 -20.94 -3.11
CA PRO A 521 8.25 -21.39 -3.04
C PRO A 521 9.27 -20.28 -3.37
N TYR A 522 8.86 -19.20 -4.03
CA TYR A 522 9.71 -18.04 -4.30
C TYR A 522 9.78 -17.05 -3.14
N ILE A 523 9.02 -17.27 -2.06
CA ILE A 523 9.09 -16.49 -0.84
C ILE A 523 10.01 -17.22 0.15
N ASP A 524 11.25 -16.74 0.25
CA ASP A 524 12.17 -17.18 1.30
C ASP A 524 12.27 -16.14 2.42
N LEU A 525 11.81 -16.51 3.62
CA LEU A 525 11.84 -15.67 4.82
C LEU A 525 13.01 -15.97 5.75
N LYS A 526 13.89 -16.92 5.40
CA LYS A 526 15.11 -17.20 6.19
C LYS A 526 15.97 -15.94 6.27
N GLU A 527 16.68 -15.81 7.40
CA GLU A 527 17.59 -14.70 7.69
C GLU A 527 16.94 -13.30 7.57
N SER A 528 15.63 -13.22 7.77
CA SER A 528 14.86 -11.98 7.76
C SER A 528 14.09 -11.80 9.07
N PRO A 529 13.67 -10.59 9.45
CA PRO A 529 12.84 -10.39 10.63
C PRO A 529 11.39 -10.89 10.43
N PHE A 530 11.03 -11.31 9.22
CA PHE A 530 9.65 -11.47 8.79
C PHE A 530 9.11 -12.89 8.98
N TYR A 531 7.82 -12.98 9.29
CA TYR A 531 7.04 -14.23 9.27
C TYR A 531 5.60 -13.94 8.81
N ILE A 532 4.90 -14.92 8.23
CA ILE A 532 3.50 -14.73 7.82
C ILE A 532 2.56 -14.93 9.01
N VAL A 533 1.61 -14.02 9.22
CA VAL A 533 0.58 -14.14 10.26
C VAL A 533 -0.51 -15.12 9.80
N ARG A 534 -0.28 -16.42 10.04
CA ARG A 534 -1.18 -17.50 9.63
C ARG A 534 -2.32 -17.79 10.61
N GLU A 535 -2.19 -17.33 11.85
CA GLU A 535 -3.20 -17.48 12.88
C GLU A 535 -3.34 -16.17 13.64
N THR A 536 -4.57 -15.87 14.07
CA THR A 536 -4.87 -14.72 14.90
C THR A 536 -4.17 -14.89 16.24
N GLN A 537 -3.41 -13.87 16.66
CA GLN A 537 -2.58 -13.93 17.85
C GLN A 537 -2.46 -12.58 18.54
N GLU A 538 -2.09 -12.58 19.81
CA GLU A 538 -1.77 -11.35 20.53
C GLU A 538 -0.63 -10.60 19.82
N TRP A 539 -0.82 -9.30 19.57
CA TRP A 539 0.24 -8.43 19.11
C TRP A 539 1.04 -7.99 20.33
N LYS A 540 2.12 -8.71 20.63
CA LYS A 540 2.99 -8.37 21.76
C LYS A 540 3.83 -7.14 21.45
N ALA A 541 4.00 -6.27 22.45
CA ALA A 541 4.97 -5.19 22.36
C ALA A 541 6.39 -5.78 22.40
N LEU A 542 7.32 -5.17 21.65
CA LEU A 542 8.71 -5.64 21.63
C LEU A 542 9.50 -4.99 22.77
N PRO A 543 10.40 -5.73 23.46
CA PRO A 543 11.25 -5.14 24.48
C PRO A 543 12.10 -4.00 23.88
N GLY A 544 12.07 -2.83 24.53
CA GLY A 544 12.87 -1.67 24.15
C GLY A 544 14.09 -1.48 25.04
N GLY A 545 14.76 -0.33 24.87
CA GLY A 545 15.83 0.12 25.76
C GLY A 545 15.31 0.51 27.14
N GLU A 546 16.18 0.48 28.15
CA GLU A 546 15.89 0.96 29.52
C GLU A 546 14.73 0.25 30.24
N GLY A 547 14.40 -0.99 29.86
CA GLY A 547 13.38 -1.79 30.52
C GLY A 547 11.94 -1.39 30.21
N LYS A 548 11.71 -0.59 29.15
CA LYS A 548 10.38 -0.25 28.63
C LYS A 548 10.17 -0.91 27.28
N ASP A 549 8.95 -1.34 27.01
CA ASP A 549 8.58 -1.87 25.70
C ASP A 549 8.49 -0.75 24.65
N TYR A 550 8.83 -1.06 23.41
CA TYR A 550 8.52 -0.18 22.29
C TYR A 550 7.00 -0.11 22.07
N PRO A 551 6.45 1.06 21.69
CA PRO A 551 5.10 1.10 21.13
C PRO A 551 5.02 0.16 19.92
N ARG A 552 3.88 -0.50 19.73
CA ARG A 552 3.67 -1.33 18.53
C ARG A 552 3.79 -0.46 17.30
N ARG A 553 4.58 -0.89 16.33
CA ARG A 553 4.85 -0.16 15.09
C ARG A 553 4.55 -1.06 13.90
N ALA A 554 3.89 -0.48 12.90
CA ALA A 554 3.57 -1.17 11.67
C ALA A 554 3.82 -0.31 10.43
N GLY A 555 4.12 -0.97 9.31
CA GLY A 555 4.12 -0.38 7.98
C GLY A 555 2.88 -0.78 7.19
N VAL A 556 2.39 0.10 6.31
CA VAL A 556 1.35 -0.22 5.34
C VAL A 556 1.85 0.13 3.95
N SER A 557 1.85 -0.84 3.04
CA SER A 557 2.27 -0.68 1.63
C SER A 557 1.07 -0.66 0.68
N SER A 558 1.10 0.20 -0.34
CA SER A 558 0.20 0.07 -1.49
C SER A 558 0.86 0.51 -2.79
N PHE A 559 0.70 -0.30 -3.85
CA PHE A 559 1.38 -0.14 -5.13
C PHE A 559 0.35 -0.09 -6.26
N GLY A 560 0.30 1.02 -6.99
CA GLY A 560 -0.53 1.17 -8.17
C GLY A 560 0.07 0.41 -9.35
N PHE A 561 -0.77 -0.24 -10.17
CA PHE A 561 -0.30 -0.96 -11.35
C PHE A 561 0.40 -0.04 -12.38
N GLY A 562 0.21 1.29 -12.32
CA GLY A 562 0.96 2.24 -13.14
C GLY A 562 2.41 2.47 -12.68
N GLY A 563 2.79 1.96 -11.50
CA GLY A 563 4.12 2.10 -10.90
C GLY A 563 4.21 3.08 -9.72
N ALA A 564 3.13 3.80 -9.40
CA ALA A 564 3.07 4.71 -8.24
C ALA A 564 2.98 3.93 -6.92
N ASN A 565 3.99 4.04 -6.07
CA ASN A 565 4.09 3.32 -4.81
C ASN A 565 3.96 4.27 -3.62
N ALA A 566 3.33 3.81 -2.55
CA ALA A 566 3.27 4.52 -1.28
C ALA A 566 3.44 3.59 -0.08
N HIS A 567 4.07 4.13 0.97
CA HIS A 567 4.24 3.44 2.24
C HIS A 567 4.02 4.40 3.41
N VAL A 568 3.34 3.93 4.45
CA VAL A 568 3.03 4.70 5.66
C VAL A 568 3.51 3.94 6.89
N VAL A 569 4.16 4.64 7.84
CA VAL A 569 4.61 4.07 9.11
C VAL A 569 3.70 4.54 10.24
N ILE A 570 3.08 3.60 10.95
CA ILE A 570 2.09 3.81 12.00
C ILE A 570 2.66 3.31 13.33
N GLU A 571 2.40 4.05 14.41
CA GLU A 571 2.79 3.74 15.77
C GLU A 571 1.58 3.76 16.71
N GLU A 572 1.57 2.86 17.70
CA GLU A 572 0.65 2.87 18.83
C GLU A 572 0.73 4.19 19.59
N TYR A 573 -0.42 4.85 19.77
CA TYR A 573 -0.47 5.98 20.68
C TYR A 573 -0.45 5.47 22.13
N ILE A 574 0.56 5.88 22.89
CA ILE A 574 0.65 5.64 24.34
C ILE A 574 0.24 6.95 25.04
N PRO A 575 -0.94 7.00 25.69
CA PRO A 575 -1.38 8.20 26.39
C PRO A 575 -0.35 8.64 27.43
N SER A 576 -0.11 9.95 27.52
CA SER A 576 0.68 10.47 28.64
C SER A 576 -0.04 10.19 29.96
N GLU A 577 0.70 9.82 31.01
CA GLU A 577 0.17 9.53 32.35
C GLU A 577 -0.38 10.78 33.07
N GLN A 578 -0.54 11.91 32.38
CA GLN A 578 -1.11 13.10 32.99
C GLN A 578 -2.57 12.82 33.36
N PRO A 579 -2.94 12.88 34.65
CA PRO A 579 -4.32 12.72 35.06
C PRO A 579 -5.12 13.84 34.39
N ARG A 580 -6.01 13.50 33.46
CA ARG A 580 -7.10 14.43 33.10
C ARG A 580 -7.92 14.62 34.38
N GLU A 581 -8.29 15.86 34.69
CA GLU A 581 -9.24 16.13 35.77
C GLU A 581 -10.53 15.34 35.45
N GLN A 582 -10.72 14.21 36.12
CA GLN A 582 -11.95 13.45 36.03
C GLN A 582 -13.02 14.23 36.79
N ILE A 583 -14.08 14.61 36.09
CA ILE A 583 -15.27 15.12 36.74
C ILE A 583 -15.95 13.92 37.39
N ASP A 584 -16.02 13.91 38.73
CA ASP A 584 -16.71 12.85 39.48
C ASP A 584 -18.20 12.88 39.14
N ILE A 585 -18.64 11.90 38.34
CA ILE A 585 -20.05 11.67 38.07
C ILE A 585 -20.62 10.82 39.21
N THR A 586 -21.50 11.42 39.99
CA THR A 586 -22.13 10.77 41.15
C THR A 586 -23.64 11.00 41.10
N PRO A 587 -24.45 10.27 41.89
CA PRO A 587 -25.86 10.61 42.04
C PRO A 587 -26.09 12.05 42.52
N GLN A 588 -25.10 12.66 43.18
CA GLN A 588 -25.12 14.05 43.63
C GLN A 588 -24.58 15.03 42.57
N ASN A 589 -23.89 14.54 41.54
CA ASN A 589 -23.35 15.29 40.40
C ASN A 589 -23.62 14.53 39.08
N PRO A 590 -24.88 14.44 38.62
CA PRO A 590 -25.23 13.62 37.47
C PRO A 590 -24.79 14.26 36.14
N ALA A 591 -24.51 13.43 35.14
CA ALA A 591 -24.26 13.85 33.76
C ALA A 591 -25.56 13.86 32.93
N ILE A 592 -25.64 14.73 31.92
CA ILE A 592 -26.75 14.78 30.96
C ILE A 592 -26.29 14.15 29.63
N ILE A 593 -27.03 13.16 29.15
CA ILE A 593 -26.83 12.57 27.81
C ILE A 593 -27.79 13.25 26.84
N VAL A 594 -27.24 13.94 25.85
CA VAL A 594 -28.01 14.64 24.81
C VAL A 594 -27.95 13.89 23.48
N LEU A 595 -29.10 13.77 22.82
CA LEU A 595 -29.21 13.20 21.47
C LEU A 595 -29.98 14.16 20.58
N SER A 596 -29.53 14.31 19.34
CA SER A 596 -30.22 15.10 18.32
C SER A 596 -30.19 14.37 16.97
N ALA A 597 -31.16 14.69 16.11
CA ALA A 597 -31.20 14.23 14.74
C ALA A 597 -32.07 15.17 13.90
N LYS A 598 -31.96 15.12 12.57
CA LYS A 598 -32.75 15.97 11.66
C LYS A 598 -34.26 15.69 11.71
N ASN A 599 -34.68 14.52 12.18
CA ASN A 599 -36.08 14.15 12.33
C ASN A 599 -36.28 13.08 13.40
N GLU A 600 -37.54 12.86 13.81
CA GLU A 600 -37.90 11.94 14.89
C GLU A 600 -37.51 10.47 14.60
N LYS A 601 -37.62 10.03 13.34
CA LYS A 601 -37.25 8.66 12.95
C LYS A 601 -35.75 8.43 13.21
N ARG A 602 -34.90 9.35 12.75
CA ARG A 602 -33.45 9.29 12.98
C ARG A 602 -33.09 9.43 14.46
N LEU A 603 -33.80 10.26 15.23
CA LEU A 603 -33.59 10.37 16.68
C LEU A 603 -33.84 9.03 17.39
N LYS A 604 -34.91 8.33 17.03
CA LYS A 604 -35.21 6.98 17.54
C LYS A 604 -34.13 5.97 17.16
N ASP A 605 -33.55 6.08 15.96
CA ASP A 605 -32.48 5.19 15.53
C ASP A 605 -31.19 5.45 16.32
N HIS A 606 -30.80 6.71 16.54
CA HIS A 606 -29.65 7.06 17.40
C HIS A 606 -29.84 6.58 18.85
N ALA A 607 -31.04 6.74 19.41
CA ALA A 607 -31.34 6.23 20.75
C ALA A 607 -31.18 4.70 20.84
N LYS A 608 -31.63 3.96 19.82
CA LYS A 608 -31.43 2.50 19.75
C LYS A 608 -29.96 2.12 19.64
N GLN A 609 -29.19 2.85 18.82
CA GLN A 609 -27.75 2.62 18.67
C GLN A 609 -27.01 2.83 19.99
N LEU A 610 -27.31 3.92 20.71
CA LEU A 610 -26.72 4.18 22.02
C LEU A 610 -27.08 3.09 23.03
N VAL A 611 -28.35 2.69 23.11
CA VAL A 611 -28.79 1.60 24.00
C VAL A 611 -28.09 0.28 23.67
N ALA A 612 -27.90 -0.04 22.39
CA ALA A 612 -27.17 -1.23 21.98
C ALA A 612 -25.69 -1.15 22.42
N ALA A 613 -25.03 -0.01 22.22
CA ALA A 613 -23.64 0.19 22.60
C ALA A 613 -23.41 0.14 24.12
N ILE A 614 -24.34 0.68 24.92
CA ILE A 614 -24.31 0.61 26.39
C ILE A 614 -24.37 -0.86 26.84
N LYS A 615 -25.29 -1.64 26.26
CA LYS A 615 -25.46 -3.07 26.59
C LYS A 615 -24.26 -3.91 26.18
N GLU A 616 -23.69 -3.66 25.01
CA GLU A 616 -22.55 -4.43 24.50
C GLU A 616 -21.28 -4.23 25.34
N LYS A 617 -21.08 -3.02 25.86
CA LYS A 617 -19.91 -2.67 26.67
C LYS A 617 -20.13 -2.84 28.18
N ASP A 618 -21.30 -3.36 28.58
CA ASP A 618 -21.73 -3.47 29.98
C ASP A 618 -21.54 -2.15 30.75
N ILE A 619 -21.87 -1.02 30.10
CA ILE A 619 -21.78 0.31 30.71
C ILE A 619 -22.95 0.48 31.66
N SER A 620 -22.61 0.75 32.92
CA SER A 620 -23.53 0.93 34.04
C SER A 620 -23.57 2.41 34.44
N ASP A 621 -24.65 2.85 35.09
CA ASP A 621 -24.77 4.21 35.65
C ASP A 621 -23.80 4.45 36.84
N ILE A 622 -23.11 3.40 37.30
CA ILE A 622 -22.13 3.37 38.40
C ILE A 622 -20.92 2.53 38.03
#